data_AF-A0AA37U2D4-F1
#
_entry.id   AF-A0AA37U2D4-F1
#
_cell.length_a   1.000
_cell.length_b   1.000
_cell.length_c   1.000
_cell.angle_alpha   90.00
_cell.angle_beta   90.00
_cell.angle_gamma   90.00
#
_symmetry.space_group_name_H-M   'P 1'
#
loop_
_entity.id
_entity.type
_entity.pdbx_description
1 polymer ?
#
loop_
_entity_poly.entity_id
_entity_poly.type
_entity_poly.pdbx_seq_one_letter_code
_entity_poly.pdbx_strand_id
1 'polypeptide(L)'
;MSDKHTLYRADAQPPAKRLLEAMTSKQKPDIAQLFFDASVLNAYRERDGFRIIRTDTSGRLSKPGGWSVDFGISGEGDRYIHIPAHAWVHRIPVEEQAHWLEYALTLPLSDNFVRGVVRPGCIDDGPIRNW
;
A
#
# COMPACT_ATOMS: atom_id res chain seq x y z
N MET A 1 -29.92 -5.13 -3.10
CA MET A 1 -28.89 -6.18 -2.95
C MET A 1 -28.58 -6.74 -4.32
N SER A 2 -27.43 -6.34 -4.89
CA SER A 2 -26.70 -7.09 -5.92
C SER A 2 -25.35 -6.42 -6.02
N ASP A 3 -24.37 -7.01 -5.36
CA ASP A 3 -22.99 -6.56 -5.33
C ASP A 3 -22.39 -6.76 -6.73
N LYS A 4 -22.22 -5.66 -7.47
CA LYS A 4 -21.53 -5.68 -8.76
C LYS A 4 -20.10 -5.25 -8.51
N HIS A 5 -19.26 -6.22 -8.15
CA HIS A 5 -17.81 -6.11 -8.30
C HIS A 5 -17.49 -5.87 -9.78
N THR A 6 -17.56 -4.60 -10.17
CA THR A 6 -17.21 -4.14 -11.50
C THR A 6 -15.70 -4.10 -11.56
N LEU A 7 -15.09 -5.21 -11.96
CA LEU A 7 -13.71 -5.25 -12.40
C LEU A 7 -13.61 -4.35 -13.64
N TYR A 8 -13.23 -3.10 -13.45
CA TYR A 8 -12.94 -2.15 -14.52
C TYR A 8 -11.75 -2.68 -15.34
N ARG A 9 -12.01 -3.26 -16.51
CA ARG A 9 -11.02 -3.32 -17.59
C ARG A 9 -11.06 -1.99 -18.33
N ALA A 10 -10.15 -1.09 -18.00
CA ALA A 10 -9.99 0.17 -18.70
C ALA A 10 -8.95 0.04 -19.83
N ASP A 11 -9.34 0.44 -21.04
CA ASP A 11 -8.58 0.39 -22.30
C ASP A 11 -7.54 1.52 -22.48
N ALA A 12 -7.18 2.22 -21.42
CA ALA A 12 -5.89 2.92 -21.31
C ALA A 12 -5.13 2.14 -20.26
N GLN A 13 -3.89 1.70 -20.52
CA GLN A 13 -3.09 0.94 -19.55
C GLN A 13 -3.36 1.46 -18.14
N PRO A 14 -4.14 0.73 -17.31
CA PRO A 14 -4.53 1.24 -16.01
C PRO A 14 -3.23 1.59 -15.27
N PRO A 15 -3.17 2.63 -14.43
CA PRO A 15 -1.95 2.95 -13.68
C PRO A 15 -1.28 1.73 -13.05
N ALA A 16 -2.08 0.74 -12.63
CA ALA A 16 -1.64 -0.59 -12.21
C ALA A 16 -0.85 -1.39 -13.26
N LYS A 17 -1.26 -1.41 -14.54
CA LYS A 17 -0.53 -2.11 -15.61
C LYS A 17 0.85 -1.49 -15.85
N ARG A 18 0.93 -0.15 -15.91
CA ARG A 18 2.23 0.56 -16.06
C ARG A 18 3.15 0.29 -14.86
N LEU A 19 2.57 0.24 -13.66
CA LEU A 19 3.29 -0.12 -12.44
C LEU A 19 3.87 -1.54 -12.54
N LEU A 20 3.05 -2.51 -12.91
CA LEU A 20 3.46 -3.91 -13.06
C LEU A 20 4.53 -4.07 -14.15
N GLU A 21 4.40 -3.37 -15.28
CA GLU A 21 5.41 -3.36 -16.34
C GLU A 21 6.77 -2.81 -15.83
N ALA A 22 6.74 -1.73 -15.05
CA ALA A 22 7.94 -1.17 -14.44
C ALA A 22 8.58 -2.11 -13.39
N MET A 23 7.78 -2.91 -12.67
CA MET A 23 8.28 -3.95 -11.77
C MET A 23 8.87 -5.16 -12.54
N THR A 24 8.28 -5.52 -13.69
CA THR A 24 8.65 -6.72 -14.47
C THR A 24 10.04 -6.63 -15.07
N SER A 25 10.49 -5.42 -15.44
CA SER A 25 11.82 -5.22 -16.02
C SER A 25 12.98 -5.34 -15.01
N LYS A 26 12.71 -5.75 -13.75
CA LYS A 26 13.66 -5.78 -12.62
C LYS A 26 14.31 -4.43 -12.29
N GLN A 27 13.85 -3.34 -12.90
CA GLN A 27 14.46 -2.02 -12.71
C GLN A 27 14.08 -1.41 -11.36
N LYS A 28 12.82 -1.60 -10.94
CA LYS A 28 12.25 -0.99 -9.74
C LYS A 28 11.21 -1.89 -9.09
N PRO A 29 11.57 -3.01 -8.44
CA PRO A 29 10.58 -3.85 -7.74
C PRO A 29 9.95 -3.14 -6.53
N ASP A 30 10.64 -2.13 -6.01
CA ASP A 30 10.37 -1.37 -4.80
C ASP A 30 9.34 -0.23 -4.99
N ILE A 31 8.81 -0.06 -6.20
CA ILE A 31 7.68 0.85 -6.47
C ILE A 31 6.33 0.16 -6.28
N ALA A 32 6.29 -1.14 -5.92
CA ALA A 32 5.03 -1.80 -5.54
C ALA A 32 4.25 -0.93 -4.55
N GLN A 33 2.97 -0.67 -4.82
CA GLN A 33 2.18 0.25 -4.00
C GLN A 33 1.57 -0.49 -2.81
N LEU A 34 1.70 0.10 -1.63
CA LEU A 34 1.02 -0.29 -0.39
C LEU A 34 -0.12 0.69 -0.15
N PHE A 35 -1.31 0.16 0.12
CA PHE A 35 -2.54 0.93 0.26
C PHE A 35 -2.97 1.01 1.72
N PHE A 36 -3.49 2.17 2.10
CA PHE A 36 -3.96 2.47 3.45
C PHE A 36 -5.26 3.26 3.39
N ASP A 37 -6.12 3.10 4.39
CA ASP A 37 -7.21 4.04 4.61
C ASP A 37 -6.65 5.42 4.98
N ALA A 38 -7.17 6.47 4.36
CA ALA A 38 -6.68 7.84 4.54
C ALA A 38 -6.80 8.34 5.98
N SER A 39 -7.61 7.67 6.80
CA SER A 39 -7.74 7.92 8.24
C SER A 39 -6.43 7.73 9.01
N VAL A 40 -5.44 7.02 8.46
CA VAL A 40 -4.08 6.94 9.03
C VAL A 40 -3.48 8.33 9.27
N LEU A 41 -3.86 9.31 8.44
CA LEU A 41 -3.39 10.69 8.53
C LEU A 41 -4.01 11.48 9.69
N ASN A 42 -5.15 11.04 10.25
CA ASN A 42 -5.85 11.75 11.34
C ASN A 42 -4.94 11.94 12.55
N ALA A 43 -4.23 10.89 12.95
CA ALA A 43 -3.30 10.93 14.07
C ALA A 43 -2.21 12.00 13.89
N TYR A 44 -1.81 12.32 12.67
CA TYR A 44 -0.79 13.32 12.37
C TYR A 44 -1.34 14.73 12.18
N ARG A 45 -2.66 14.90 12.00
CA ARG A 45 -3.31 16.22 11.97
C ARG A 45 -3.37 16.85 13.36
N GLU A 46 -3.49 16.00 14.39
CA GLU A 46 -3.68 16.41 15.78
C GLU A 46 -2.37 16.47 16.57
N ARG A 47 -1.30 15.84 16.06
CA ARG A 47 0.01 15.82 16.70
C ARG A 47 0.85 17.02 16.30
N ASP A 48 1.35 17.74 17.31
CA ASP A 48 2.29 18.83 17.10
C ASP A 48 3.55 18.38 16.36
N GLY A 49 4.06 19.28 15.52
CA GLY A 49 5.28 19.06 14.74
C GLY A 49 5.09 18.23 13.47
N PHE A 50 3.87 17.81 13.12
CA PHE A 50 3.57 17.24 11.82
C PHE A 50 2.90 18.27 10.90
N ARG A 51 3.16 18.14 9.60
CA ARG A 51 2.54 18.92 8.54
C ARG A 51 2.08 17.99 7.44
N ILE A 52 0.83 18.16 7.02
CA ILE A 52 0.25 17.48 5.86
C ILE A 52 -0.10 18.53 4.82
N ILE A 53 0.35 18.34 3.58
CA ILE A 53 -0.05 19.13 2.42
C ILE A 53 -0.51 18.18 1.31
N ARG A 54 -1.43 18.62 0.46
CA ARG A 54 -1.92 17.82 -0.67
C ARG A 54 -2.36 18.66 -1.86
N THR A 55 -2.38 18.00 -3.00
CA THR A 55 -3.13 18.33 -4.21
C THR A 55 -4.38 17.44 -4.28
N ASP A 56 -5.04 17.40 -5.43
CA ASP A 56 -6.17 16.50 -5.67
C ASP A 56 -5.74 15.03 -5.73
N THR A 57 -4.52 14.73 -6.19
CA THR A 57 -4.08 13.35 -6.48
C THR A 57 -2.90 12.87 -5.65
N SER A 58 -2.24 13.76 -4.91
CA SER A 58 -1.05 13.42 -4.13
C SER A 58 -0.93 14.30 -2.89
N GLY A 59 -0.18 13.83 -1.91
CA GLY A 59 0.16 14.63 -0.74
C GLY A 59 1.48 14.23 -0.12
N ARG A 60 1.86 14.99 0.90
CA ARG A 60 3.06 14.78 1.70
C ARG A 60 2.71 14.92 3.17
N LEU A 61 3.11 13.92 3.95
CA LEU A 61 3.20 14.00 5.40
C LEU A 61 4.66 14.26 5.75
N SER A 62 4.92 15.21 6.65
CA SER A 62 6.29 15.54 7.07
C SER A 62 6.34 15.96 8.53
N LYS A 63 7.41 15.57 9.22
CA LYS A 63 7.84 16.12 10.50
C LYS A 63 9.11 16.95 10.24
N PRO A 64 9.11 18.28 10.41
CA PRO A 64 10.29 19.10 10.18
C PRO A 64 11.49 18.60 11.01
N GLY A 65 12.66 18.48 10.38
CA GLY A 65 13.86 17.90 11.00
C GLY A 65 13.78 16.39 11.25
N GLY A 66 12.69 15.73 10.89
CA GLY A 66 12.48 14.29 11.01
C GLY A 66 12.31 13.63 9.64
N TRP A 67 11.20 12.91 9.48
CA TRP A 67 10.92 12.13 8.28
C TRP A 67 9.80 12.77 7.44
N SER A 68 9.71 12.34 6.19
CA SER A 68 8.59 12.69 5.32
C SER A 68 8.27 11.56 4.36
N VAL A 69 7.00 11.46 3.98
CA VAL A 69 6.51 10.49 2.99
C VAL A 69 5.56 11.19 2.01
N ASP A 70 5.79 10.94 0.72
CA ASP A 70 4.87 11.30 -0.34
C ASP A 70 3.87 10.16 -0.55
N PHE A 71 2.61 10.49 -0.79
CA PHE A 71 1.54 9.53 -1.02
C PHE A 71 0.65 9.95 -2.20
N GLY A 72 0.12 8.97 -2.91
CA GLY A 72 -0.98 9.16 -3.86
C GLY A 72 -2.34 9.10 -3.16
N ILE A 73 -3.34 9.75 -3.74
CA ILE A 73 -4.72 9.83 -3.23
C ILE A 73 -5.65 9.14 -4.23
N SER A 74 -6.53 8.29 -3.74
CA SER A 74 -7.41 7.47 -4.58
C SER A 74 -8.68 7.05 -3.85
N GLY A 75 -9.59 6.42 -4.60
CA GLY A 75 -10.90 6.01 -4.10
C GLY A 75 -11.91 7.14 -4.10
N GLU A 76 -13.18 6.77 -3.92
CA GLU A 76 -14.27 7.74 -3.80
C GLU A 76 -14.07 8.58 -2.53
N GLY A 77 -14.17 9.91 -2.66
CA GLY A 77 -14.02 10.83 -1.53
C GLY A 77 -12.64 10.80 -0.87
N ASP A 78 -11.57 10.49 -1.62
CA ASP A 78 -10.19 10.41 -1.13
C ASP A 78 -9.98 9.41 0.01
N ARG A 79 -10.78 8.34 0.01
CA ARG A 79 -10.79 7.35 1.09
C ARG A 79 -9.46 6.62 1.26
N TYR A 80 -8.64 6.53 0.22
CA TYR A 80 -7.43 5.74 0.23
C TYR A 80 -6.19 6.56 -0.10
N ILE A 81 -5.10 6.27 0.60
CA ILE A 81 -3.76 6.71 0.20
C ILE A 81 -2.90 5.50 -0.17
N HIS A 82 -1.90 5.73 -1.01
CA HIS A 82 -0.92 4.70 -1.32
C HIS A 82 0.49 5.26 -1.39
N ILE A 83 1.46 4.44 -0.97
CA ILE A 83 2.88 4.76 -0.99
C ILE A 83 3.64 3.60 -1.66
N PRO A 84 4.78 3.87 -2.30
CA PRO A 84 5.63 2.79 -2.79
C PRO A 84 6.29 2.04 -1.62
N ALA A 85 6.56 0.75 -1.79
CA ALA A 85 7.18 -0.12 -0.79
C ALA A 85 8.55 0.42 -0.31
N HIS A 86 9.34 1.07 -1.16
CA HIS A 86 10.58 1.71 -0.71
C HIS A 86 10.34 2.82 0.33
N ALA A 87 9.22 3.55 0.24
CA ALA A 87 8.91 4.60 1.21
C ALA A 87 8.53 3.99 2.56
N TRP A 88 7.82 2.86 2.56
CA TRP A 88 7.58 2.08 3.77
C TRP A 88 8.89 1.66 4.45
N VAL A 89 9.83 1.09 3.68
CA VAL A 89 11.10 0.56 4.22
C VAL A 89 12.05 1.67 4.67
N HIS A 90 12.12 2.80 3.95
CA HIS A 90 13.20 3.78 4.12
C HIS A 90 12.75 5.15 4.62
N ARG A 91 11.45 5.46 4.64
CA ARG A 91 10.94 6.79 5.02
C ARG A 91 10.06 6.77 6.25
N ILE A 92 9.27 5.73 6.45
CA ILE A 92 8.42 5.59 7.64
C ILE A 92 9.23 4.97 8.77
N PRO A 93 9.44 5.68 9.89
CA PRO A 93 10.17 5.14 11.04
C PRO A 93 9.47 3.91 11.63
N VAL A 94 10.25 2.99 12.21
CA VAL A 94 9.74 1.72 12.76
C VAL A 94 8.68 1.96 13.83
N GLU A 95 8.85 3.00 14.65
CA GLU A 95 7.90 3.40 15.69
C GLU A 95 6.54 3.86 15.14
N GLU A 96 6.48 4.31 13.88
CA GLU A 96 5.23 4.69 13.22
C GLU A 96 4.58 3.52 12.47
N GLN A 97 5.34 2.48 12.12
CA GLN A 97 4.85 1.38 11.28
C GLN A 97 3.67 0.62 11.92
N ALA A 98 3.66 0.45 13.24
CA ALA A 98 2.54 -0.20 13.93
C ALA A 98 1.22 0.54 13.70
N HIS A 99 1.23 1.87 13.86
CA HIS A 99 0.07 2.74 13.58
C HIS A 99 -0.37 2.60 12.11
N TRP A 100 0.55 2.64 11.16
CA TRP A 100 0.19 2.51 9.75
C TRP A 100 -0.42 1.15 9.39
N LEU A 101 0.07 0.06 10.00
CA LEU A 101 -0.45 -1.29 9.75
C LEU A 101 -1.92 -1.44 10.15
N GLU A 102 -2.40 -0.69 11.14
CA GLU A 102 -3.82 -0.68 11.54
C GLU A 102 -4.76 -0.18 10.44
N TYR A 103 -4.23 0.63 9.51
CA TYR A 103 -4.98 1.19 8.38
C TYR A 103 -4.66 0.50 7.06
N ALA A 104 -3.85 -0.56 7.06
CA ALA A 104 -3.43 -1.25 5.84
C ALA A 104 -4.62 -1.91 5.14
N LEU A 105 -4.73 -1.69 3.83
CA LEU A 105 -5.73 -2.32 2.98
C LEU A 105 -5.08 -3.45 2.21
N THR A 106 -5.60 -4.66 2.40
CA THR A 106 -5.10 -5.86 1.74
C THR A 106 -6.24 -6.60 1.06
N LEU A 107 -5.92 -7.25 -0.06
CA LEU A 107 -6.76 -8.33 -0.57
C LEU A 107 -6.61 -9.54 0.36
N PRO A 108 -7.60 -10.44 0.43
CA PRO A 108 -7.43 -11.71 1.11
C PRO A 108 -6.17 -12.43 0.61
N LEU A 109 -5.25 -12.72 1.53
CA LEU A 109 -4.02 -13.45 1.24
C LEU A 109 -4.14 -14.88 1.77
N SER A 110 -3.52 -15.83 1.06
CA SER A 110 -3.33 -17.19 1.59
C SER A 110 -2.28 -17.16 2.70
N ASP A 111 -2.69 -17.49 3.93
CA ASP A 111 -1.82 -17.48 5.11
C ASP A 111 -0.61 -18.42 4.93
N ASN A 112 -0.85 -19.67 4.56
CA ASN A 112 0.21 -20.65 4.33
C ASN A 112 1.20 -20.21 3.23
N PHE A 113 0.69 -19.64 2.13
CA PHE A 113 1.55 -19.13 1.07
C PHE A 113 2.41 -17.95 1.54
N VAL A 114 1.82 -16.97 2.22
CA VAL A 114 2.56 -15.82 2.76
C VAL A 114 3.61 -16.26 3.78
N ARG A 115 3.27 -17.20 4.67
CA ARG A 115 4.23 -17.78 5.62
C ARG A 115 5.43 -18.39 4.91
N GLY A 116 5.19 -19.20 3.87
CA GLY A 116 6.26 -19.82 3.08
C GLY A 116 7.17 -18.80 2.39
N VAL A 117 6.64 -17.66 1.94
CA VAL A 117 7.43 -16.57 1.35
C VAL A 117 8.26 -15.83 2.40
N VAL A 118 7.69 -15.52 3.56
CA VAL A 118 8.35 -14.72 4.61
C VAL A 118 9.37 -15.53 5.40
N ARG A 119 9.04 -16.78 5.73
CA ARG A 119 9.90 -17.72 6.45
C ARG A 119 9.75 -19.11 5.82
N PRO A 120 10.65 -19.49 4.90
CA PRO A 120 10.61 -20.80 4.28
C PRO A 120 10.65 -21.91 5.33
N GLY A 121 9.73 -22.87 5.21
CA GLY A 121 9.59 -24.01 6.12
C GLY A 121 8.67 -25.08 5.54
N CYS A 122 8.69 -26.27 6.13
CA CYS A 122 7.76 -27.33 5.77
C CYS A 122 6.37 -26.96 6.30
N ILE A 123 5.43 -26.70 5.39
CA ILE A 123 4.02 -26.43 5.69
C ILE A 123 3.23 -27.58 5.08
N ASP A 124 2.45 -28.29 5.90
CA ASP A 124 1.46 -29.24 5.40
C ASP A 124 0.27 -28.45 4.84
N ASP A 125 0.26 -28.27 3.52
CA ASP A 125 -0.77 -27.52 2.77
C ASP A 125 -1.72 -28.47 2.00
N GLY A 126 -1.76 -29.73 2.42
CA GLY A 126 -2.60 -30.77 1.82
C GLY A 126 -2.08 -31.32 0.49
N PRO A 127 -2.87 -32.18 -0.17
CA PRO A 127 -2.45 -32.86 -1.40
C PRO A 127 -2.44 -31.92 -2.60
N ILE A 128 -1.48 -32.13 -3.51
CA ILE A 128 -1.41 -31.45 -4.80
C ILE A 128 -2.67 -31.75 -5.62
N ARG A 129 -3.27 -30.72 -6.21
CA ARG A 129 -4.42 -30.80 -7.12
C ARG A 129 -4.13 -30.02 -8.39
N ASN A 130 -4.58 -30.54 -9.54
CA ASN A 130 -4.54 -29.81 -10.81
C ASN A 130 -5.69 -28.79 -10.87
N TRP A 131 -5.49 -27.74 -11.66
CA TRP A 131 -6.48 -26.70 -11.92
C TRP A 131 -7.37 -27.06 -13.11
#